data_AF-A0A0F2Q7A1-F1
#
_entry.id   AF-A0A0F2Q7A1-F1
#
_cell.length_a   1.000
_cell.length_b   1.000
_cell.length_c   1.000
_cell.angle_alpha   90.00
_cell.angle_beta   90.00
_cell.angle_gamma   90.00
#
_symmetry.space_group_name_H-M   'P 1'
#
loop_
_entity.id
_entity.type
_entity.pdbx_description
1 polymer ?
#
loop_
_entity_poly.entity_id
_entity_poly.type
_entity_poly.pdbx_seq_one_letter_code
_entity_poly.pdbx_strand_id
1 'polypeptide(L)'
;KTKILSLGKEDNDEDNIAGGCKGNNSFDFLGFTHYMGKDKNGSKRIKRKTSKKKYRVSLLRCKLWIKMNRNMPIKDFMQKMNIKLQGYCRYYGVTDNLNAVSNFIYEVGRILYKWLNRRSQCKSFNWGKFNLFLKKYPLPKAKTHVRIFDLGMGSSYAM
;
A
#
# COMPACT_ATOMS: atom_id res chain seq x y z
N LYS A 1 -3.45 -7.34 -25.05
CA LYS A 1 -4.62 -6.43 -25.17
C LYS A 1 -4.30 -5.11 -24.50
N THR A 2 -4.26 -4.03 -25.27
CA THR A 2 -4.03 -2.65 -24.78
C THR A 2 -5.34 -2.06 -24.29
N LYS A 3 -5.35 -1.37 -23.14
CA LYS A 3 -6.52 -0.68 -22.60
C LYS A 3 -6.26 0.82 -22.64
N ILE A 4 -6.99 1.54 -23.49
CA ILE A 4 -6.88 2.99 -23.63
C ILE A 4 -7.74 3.65 -22.56
N LEU A 5 -7.21 4.66 -21.89
CA LEU A 5 -7.94 5.50 -20.95
C LEU A 5 -8.11 6.87 -21.59
N SER A 6 -9.33 7.25 -21.94
CA SER A 6 -9.62 8.55 -22.53
C SER A 6 -9.43 9.66 -21.50
N LEU A 7 -8.47 10.55 -21.76
CA LEU A 7 -8.28 11.78 -21.00
C LEU A 7 -9.25 12.83 -21.59
N GLY A 8 -10.54 12.74 -21.25
CA GLY A 8 -11.53 13.73 -21.69
C GLY A 8 -11.10 15.14 -21.28
N LYS A 9 -10.80 15.98 -22.27
CA LYS A 9 -10.64 17.43 -22.13
C LYS A 9 -12.06 17.97 -22.34
N GLU A 10 -12.62 18.59 -21.30
CA GLU A 10 -14.07 18.93 -21.16
C GLU A 10 -14.91 17.64 -20.94
N ASP A 11 -15.70 17.51 -19.89
CA ASP A 11 -16.94 18.26 -19.67
C ASP A 11 -17.10 18.82 -18.25
N ASN A 12 -18.02 19.79 -18.21
CA ASN A 12 -18.54 20.56 -17.09
C ASN A 12 -19.03 19.71 -15.92
N ASP A 13 -19.15 20.40 -14.79
CA ASP A 13 -19.51 19.93 -13.46
C ASP A 13 -20.87 19.21 -13.36
N GLU A 14 -21.06 18.59 -12.18
CA GLU A 14 -22.29 17.99 -11.65
C GLU A 14 -22.55 16.53 -12.06
N ASP A 15 -22.16 15.60 -11.18
CA ASP A 15 -23.07 14.54 -10.71
C ASP A 15 -22.42 13.61 -9.66
N ASN A 16 -22.90 13.81 -8.43
CA ASN A 16 -23.44 12.79 -7.54
C ASN A 16 -22.52 11.73 -6.89
N ILE A 17 -22.38 11.94 -5.57
CA ILE A 17 -22.43 10.92 -4.53
C ILE A 17 -23.55 9.90 -4.85
N ALA A 18 -23.25 8.62 -4.64
CA ALA A 18 -24.14 7.45 -4.68
C ALA A 18 -24.18 6.62 -5.98
N GLY A 19 -23.63 5.41 -5.87
CA GLY A 19 -24.09 4.17 -6.52
C GLY A 19 -24.60 4.22 -7.95
N GLY A 20 -23.72 3.98 -8.93
CA GLY A 20 -24.16 3.64 -10.29
C GLY A 20 -23.00 3.58 -11.27
N CYS A 21 -22.82 2.44 -11.92
CA CYS A 21 -21.72 2.13 -12.82
C CYS A 21 -21.78 2.96 -14.12
N LYS A 22 -21.20 4.17 -14.13
CA LYS A 22 -20.91 4.95 -15.35
C LYS A 22 -19.40 5.04 -15.52
N GLY A 23 -18.87 4.28 -16.50
CA GLY A 23 -17.49 4.37 -17.00
C GLY A 23 -16.41 4.39 -15.92
N ASN A 24 -16.05 3.23 -15.37
CA ASN A 24 -14.87 3.08 -14.50
C ASN A 24 -13.60 3.54 -15.26
N ASN A 25 -13.25 4.82 -15.19
CA ASN A 25 -11.99 5.39 -15.71
C ASN A 25 -10.80 4.96 -14.84
N SER A 26 -10.70 3.65 -14.64
CA SER A 26 -9.60 3.00 -13.96
C SER A 26 -9.23 1.68 -14.61
N PHE A 27 -7.96 1.32 -14.47
CA PHE A 27 -7.45 0.04 -14.91
C PHE A 27 -6.29 -0.42 -14.04
N ASP A 28 -6.15 -1.75 -13.95
CA ASP A 28 -5.07 -2.36 -13.21
C ASP A 28 -3.90 -2.66 -14.14
N PHE A 29 -2.71 -2.14 -13.83
CA PHE A 29 -1.47 -2.42 -14.55
C PHE A 29 -0.28 -2.38 -13.59
N LEU A 30 0.67 -3.31 -13.74
CA LEU A 30 1.84 -3.48 -12.86
C LEU A 30 1.48 -3.48 -11.36
N GLY A 31 0.32 -4.02 -11.01
CA GLY A 31 -0.14 -4.09 -9.63
C GLY A 31 -0.66 -2.78 -9.02
N PHE A 32 -0.82 -1.74 -9.83
CA PHE A 32 -1.49 -0.50 -9.46
C PHE A 32 -2.84 -0.39 -10.16
N THR A 33 -3.84 0.13 -9.45
CA THR A 33 -5.03 0.71 -10.06
C THR A 33 -4.70 2.15 -10.43
N HIS A 34 -4.69 2.42 -11.73
CA HIS A 34 -4.61 3.76 -12.30
C HIS A 34 -6.01 4.31 -12.39
N TYR A 35 -6.22 5.56 -11.98
CA TYR A 35 -7.54 6.18 -12.01
C TYR A 35 -7.41 7.69 -12.23
N MET A 36 -8.41 8.29 -12.88
CA MET A 36 -8.48 9.74 -13.00
C MET A 36 -8.79 10.37 -11.63
N GLY A 37 -8.07 11.43 -11.27
CA GLY A 37 -8.36 12.21 -10.07
C GLY A 37 -7.85 13.64 -10.20
N LYS A 38 -8.11 14.47 -9.19
CA LYS A 38 -7.59 15.83 -9.11
C LYS A 38 -6.30 15.86 -8.27
N ASP A 39 -5.38 16.74 -8.64
CA ASP A 39 -4.23 17.08 -7.81
C ASP A 39 -4.62 18.08 -6.72
N LYS A 40 -3.62 18.66 -6.02
CA LYS A 40 -3.88 19.65 -4.96
C LYS A 40 -4.39 21.00 -5.52
N ASN A 41 -4.09 21.29 -6.78
CA ASN A 41 -4.43 22.54 -7.46
C ASN A 41 -5.74 22.41 -8.27
N GLY A 42 -6.38 21.23 -8.25
CA GLY A 42 -7.63 20.95 -8.95
C GLY A 42 -7.45 20.39 -10.37
N SER A 43 -6.23 20.33 -10.89
CA SER A 43 -5.94 19.82 -12.23
C SER A 43 -6.17 18.31 -12.30
N LYS A 44 -6.87 17.86 -13.35
CA LYS A 44 -7.13 16.44 -13.63
C LYS A 44 -5.81 15.75 -13.98
N ARG A 45 -5.48 14.64 -13.29
CA ARG A 45 -4.30 13.81 -13.59
C ARG A 45 -4.57 12.33 -13.29
N ILE A 46 -3.76 11.45 -13.87
CA ILE A 46 -3.78 10.02 -13.54
C ILE A 46 -3.12 9.81 -12.17
N LYS A 47 -3.91 9.34 -11.20
CA LYS A 47 -3.43 8.91 -9.88
C LYS A 47 -3.27 7.40 -9.84
N ARG A 48 -2.47 6.92 -8.89
CA ARG A 48 -2.17 5.49 -8.72
C ARG A 48 -2.42 5.08 -7.29
N LYS A 49 -2.96 3.87 -7.11
CA LYS A 49 -3.03 3.20 -5.82
C LYS A 49 -2.74 1.72 -5.98
N THR A 50 -2.29 1.04 -4.93
CA THR A 50 -2.11 -0.42 -4.96
C THR A 50 -3.41 -1.09 -5.39
N SER A 51 -3.35 -1.98 -6.38
CA SER A 51 -4.52 -2.75 -6.80
C SER A 51 -5.06 -3.56 -5.62
N LYS A 52 -6.39 -3.53 -5.41
CA LYS A 52 -7.06 -4.27 -4.33
C LYS A 52 -6.68 -5.76 -4.36
N LYS A 53 -6.55 -6.35 -5.55
CA LYS A 53 -6.13 -7.75 -5.72
C LYS A 53 -4.71 -7.96 -5.21
N LYS A 54 -3.76 -7.12 -5.62
CA LYS A 54 -2.37 -7.23 -5.17
C LYS A 54 -2.20 -6.93 -3.69
N TYR A 55 -2.94 -5.96 -3.15
CA TYR A 55 -2.95 -5.64 -1.72
C TYR A 55 -3.32 -6.86 -0.88
N ARG A 56 -4.45 -7.51 -1.20
CA ARG A 56 -4.93 -8.71 -0.49
C ARG A 56 -3.94 -9.87 -0.59
N VAL A 57 -3.40 -10.11 -1.79
CA VAL A 57 -2.41 -11.18 -2.01
C VAL A 57 -1.13 -10.92 -1.20
N SER A 58 -0.64 -9.68 -1.16
CA SER A 58 0.55 -9.33 -0.38
C SER A 58 0.32 -9.51 1.13
N LEU A 59 -0.85 -9.10 1.65
CA LEU A 59 -1.20 -9.32 3.06
C LEU A 59 -1.28 -10.81 3.40
N LEU A 60 -1.89 -11.62 2.52
CA LEU A 60 -1.97 -13.05 2.70
C LEU A 60 -0.58 -13.69 2.72
N ARG A 61 0.31 -13.29 1.80
CA ARG A 61 1.71 -13.75 1.78
C ARG A 61 2.44 -13.41 3.08
N CYS A 62 2.32 -12.17 3.57
CA CYS A 62 2.89 -11.76 4.85
C CYS A 62 2.32 -12.61 6.01
N LYS A 63 1.00 -12.81 6.06
CA LYS A 63 0.34 -13.64 7.07
C LYS A 63 0.85 -15.08 7.08
N LEU A 64 0.95 -15.71 5.91
CA LEU A 64 1.44 -17.08 5.78
C LEU A 64 2.91 -17.17 6.20
N TRP A 65 3.74 -16.24 5.75
CA TRP A 65 5.14 -16.21 6.14
C TRP A 65 5.32 -16.04 7.65
N ILE A 66 4.60 -15.11 8.29
CA ILE A 66 4.61 -14.92 9.74
C ILE A 66 4.19 -16.23 10.44
N LYS A 67 3.08 -16.85 9.99
CA LYS A 67 2.59 -18.11 10.58
C LYS A 67 3.64 -19.22 10.52
N MET A 68 4.31 -19.39 9.39
CA MET A 68 5.32 -20.44 9.19
C MET A 68 6.60 -20.18 9.98
N ASN A 69 7.02 -18.93 10.12
CA ASN A 69 8.33 -18.57 10.68
C ASN A 69 8.26 -18.12 12.15
N ARG A 70 7.08 -18.17 12.79
CA ARG A 70 6.85 -17.65 14.15
C ARG A 70 7.75 -18.25 15.25
N ASN A 71 8.28 -19.45 15.03
CA ASN A 71 9.14 -20.14 16.00
C ASN A 71 10.62 -19.70 15.93
N MET A 72 11.01 -18.92 14.92
CA MET A 72 12.39 -18.43 14.77
C MET A 72 12.83 -17.50 15.91
N PRO A 73 14.13 -17.37 16.20
CA PRO A 73 14.64 -16.34 17.11
C PRO A 73 14.11 -14.95 16.72
N ILE A 74 13.69 -14.16 17.71
CA ILE A 74 12.92 -12.93 17.46
C ILE A 74 13.70 -11.89 16.66
N LYS A 75 15.02 -11.80 16.86
CA LYS A 75 15.91 -10.89 16.15
C LYS A 75 15.93 -11.20 14.65
N ASP A 76 16.21 -12.45 14.30
CA ASP A 76 16.29 -12.92 12.91
C ASP A 76 14.92 -12.86 12.22
N PHE A 77 13.87 -13.21 12.96
CA PHE A 77 12.50 -13.10 12.50
C PHE A 77 12.17 -11.65 12.10
N MET A 78 12.46 -10.68 12.98
CA MET A 78 12.17 -9.27 12.71
C MET A 78 13.06 -8.70 11.59
N GLN A 79 14.32 -9.10 11.50
CA GLN A 79 15.21 -8.69 10.40
C GLN A 79 14.66 -9.14 9.04
N LYS A 80 14.31 -10.43 8.91
CA LYS A 80 13.72 -10.98 7.68
C LYS A 80 12.36 -10.33 7.37
N MET A 81 11.56 -10.05 8.39
CA MET A 81 10.28 -9.36 8.23
C MET A 81 10.47 -7.94 7.69
N ASN A 82 11.44 -7.20 8.23
CA ASN A 82 11.76 -5.84 7.79
C ASN A 82 12.21 -5.80 6.32
N ILE A 83 13.06 -6.74 5.88
CA ILE A 83 13.48 -6.82 4.48
C ILE A 83 12.27 -7.00 3.55
N LYS A 84 11.33 -7.89 3.92
CA LYS A 84 10.11 -8.13 3.13
C LYS A 84 9.22 -6.88 3.05
N LEU A 85 9.02 -6.21 4.19
CA LEU A 85 8.23 -5.00 4.26
C LEU A 85 8.88 -3.84 3.51
N GLN A 86 10.20 -3.69 3.58
CA GLN A 86 10.96 -2.70 2.82
C GLN A 86 10.79 -2.90 1.32
N GLY A 87 10.84 -4.14 0.84
CA GLY A 87 10.56 -4.44 -0.58
C GLY A 87 9.17 -3.98 -1.02
N TYR A 88 8.14 -4.25 -0.20
CA TYR A 88 6.79 -3.77 -0.47
C TYR A 88 6.72 -2.23 -0.47
N CYS A 89 7.29 -1.58 0.54
CA CYS A 89 7.28 -0.13 0.66
C CYS A 89 8.03 0.54 -0.50
N ARG A 90 9.15 -0.03 -0.94
CA ARG A 90 9.95 0.52 -2.04
C ARG A 90 9.21 0.44 -3.38
N TYR A 91 8.48 -0.66 -3.62
CA TYR A 91 7.70 -0.83 -4.85
C TYR A 91 6.41 0.01 -4.85
N TYR A 92 5.61 -0.08 -3.78
CA TYR A 92 4.30 0.57 -3.72
C TYR A 92 4.36 2.00 -3.17
N GLY A 93 5.50 2.45 -2.65
CA GLY A 93 5.75 3.81 -2.15
C GLY A 93 5.89 4.82 -3.28
N VAL A 94 4.87 4.95 -4.11
CA VAL A 94 4.77 5.93 -5.19
C VAL A 94 3.88 7.11 -4.76
N THR A 95 3.97 8.23 -5.46
CA THR A 95 3.05 9.38 -5.26
C THR A 95 1.59 8.91 -5.29
N ASP A 96 0.74 9.52 -4.46
CA ASP A 96 -0.70 9.22 -4.31
C ASP A 96 -1.05 7.85 -3.67
N ASN A 97 -0.07 7.02 -3.31
CA ASN A 97 -0.31 5.69 -2.72
C ASN A 97 0.14 5.53 -1.25
N LEU A 98 0.61 6.59 -0.61
CA LEU A 98 1.18 6.53 0.74
C LEU A 98 0.20 5.98 1.78
N ASN A 99 -1.08 6.35 1.69
CA ASN A 99 -2.11 5.86 2.61
C ASN A 99 -2.28 4.34 2.53
N ALA A 100 -2.24 3.76 1.32
CA ALA A 100 -2.35 2.31 1.17
C ALA A 100 -1.12 1.58 1.72
N VAL A 101 0.08 2.14 1.54
CA VAL A 101 1.32 1.59 2.10
C VAL A 101 1.31 1.66 3.63
N SER A 102 0.88 2.79 4.20
CA SER A 102 0.73 2.95 5.66
C SER A 102 -0.26 1.92 6.22
N ASN A 103 -1.43 1.79 5.59
CA ASN A 103 -2.43 0.81 6.00
C ASN A 103 -1.91 -0.62 5.91
N PHE A 104 -1.11 -0.93 4.87
CA PHE A 104 -0.47 -2.25 4.74
C PHE A 104 0.46 -2.55 5.93
N ILE A 105 1.33 -1.60 6.30
CA ILE A 105 2.25 -1.77 7.45
C ILE A 105 1.45 -1.96 8.75
N TYR A 106 0.38 -1.18 8.93
CA TYR A 106 -0.50 -1.27 10.09
C TYR A 106 -1.16 -2.66 10.19
N GLU A 107 -1.76 -3.14 9.11
CA GLU A 107 -2.38 -4.47 9.04
C GLU A 107 -1.37 -5.60 9.30
N VAL A 108 -0.16 -5.45 8.76
CA VAL A 108 0.93 -6.39 9.06
C VAL A 108 1.30 -6.35 10.54
N GLY A 109 1.36 -5.17 11.17
CA GLY A 109 1.57 -5.02 12.60
C GLY A 109 0.51 -5.75 13.44
N ARG A 110 -0.77 -5.66 13.04
CA ARG A 110 -1.88 -6.40 13.67
C ARG A 110 -1.73 -7.92 13.52
N ILE A 111 -1.36 -8.38 12.32
CA ILE A 111 -1.09 -9.80 12.06
C ILE A 111 0.09 -10.29 12.90
N LEU A 112 1.16 -9.49 13.00
CA LEU A 112 2.33 -9.78 13.80
C LEU A 112 1.98 -9.93 15.28
N TYR A 113 1.28 -8.95 15.85
CA TYR A 113 0.77 -9.02 17.23
C TYR A 113 -0.01 -10.31 17.50
N LYS A 114 -0.92 -10.65 16.58
CA LYS A 114 -1.75 -11.86 16.69
C LYS A 114 -0.92 -13.14 16.72
N TRP A 115 0.08 -13.28 15.85
CA TRP A 115 0.83 -14.52 15.72
C TRP A 115 1.98 -14.65 16.70
N LEU A 116 2.60 -13.54 17.13
CA LEU A 116 3.58 -13.57 18.22
C LEU A 116 2.92 -14.00 19.54
N ASN A 117 1.69 -13.55 19.81
CA ASN A 117 0.91 -14.01 20.95
C ASN A 117 0.41 -15.46 20.86
N ARG A 118 0.63 -16.14 19.73
CA ARG A 118 0.32 -17.57 19.51
C ARG A 118 1.56 -18.44 19.45
N ARG A 119 2.73 -17.89 19.79
CA ARG A 119 4.01 -18.61 19.82
C ARG A 119 4.16 -19.43 21.11
N SER A 120 3.63 -18.92 22.22
CA SER A 120 3.64 -19.57 23.54
C SER A 120 2.23 -19.94 23.98
N GLN A 121 2.12 -20.79 24.99
CA GLN A 121 0.85 -21.14 25.63
C GLN A 121 0.22 -19.96 26.41
N CYS A 122 1.00 -18.91 26.71
CA CYS A 122 0.53 -17.68 27.33
C CYS A 122 0.56 -16.49 26.37
N LYS A 123 -0.36 -15.53 26.54
CA LYS A 123 -0.35 -14.25 25.80
C LYS A 123 0.84 -13.39 26.26
N SER A 124 1.91 -13.38 25.48
CA SER A 124 3.16 -12.67 25.83
C SER A 124 3.04 -11.13 25.80
N PHE A 125 2.21 -10.58 24.90
CA PHE A 125 2.07 -9.15 24.67
C PHE A 125 0.63 -8.65 24.89
N ASN A 126 0.50 -7.56 25.64
CA ASN A 126 -0.60 -6.60 25.47
C ASN A 126 -0.18 -5.51 24.45
N TRP A 127 -1.09 -4.64 24.03
CA TRP A 127 -0.76 -3.58 23.05
C TRP A 127 0.36 -2.65 23.52
N GLY A 128 0.41 -2.30 24.81
CA GLY A 128 1.48 -1.45 25.36
C GLY A 128 2.86 -2.10 25.26
N LYS A 129 2.99 -3.35 25.71
CA LYS A 129 4.21 -4.16 25.58
C LYS A 129 4.58 -4.40 24.13
N PHE A 130 3.59 -4.59 23.25
CA PHE A 130 3.82 -4.74 21.82
C PHE A 130 4.35 -3.44 21.19
N ASN A 131 3.83 -2.29 21.58
CA ASN A 131 4.36 -1.00 21.13
C ASN A 131 5.79 -0.79 21.61
N LEU A 132 6.12 -1.18 22.85
CA LEU A 132 7.50 -1.17 23.36
C LEU A 132 8.40 -2.13 22.58
N PHE A 133 7.90 -3.31 22.23
CA PHE A 133 8.59 -4.25 21.36
C PHE A 133 8.87 -3.66 19.98
N LEU A 134 7.90 -2.96 19.37
CA LEU A 134 8.08 -2.26 18.10
C LEU A 134 9.02 -1.05 18.21
N LYS A 135 9.21 -0.45 19.39
CA LYS A 135 10.29 0.54 19.59
C LYS A 135 11.67 -0.10 19.48
N LYS A 136 11.84 -1.33 19.99
CA LYS A 136 13.10 -2.10 19.87
C LYS A 136 13.30 -2.69 18.47
N TYR A 137 12.24 -3.17 17.85
CA TYR A 137 12.26 -3.76 16.49
C TYR A 137 11.27 -3.02 15.58
N PRO A 138 11.63 -1.82 15.10
CA PRO A 138 10.71 -0.99 14.32
C PRO A 138 10.39 -1.62 12.97
N LEU A 139 9.11 -1.56 12.60
CA LEU A 139 8.67 -1.83 11.23
C LEU A 139 9.04 -0.64 10.32
N PRO A 140 9.18 -0.86 9.00
CA PRO A 140 9.48 0.23 8.07
C PRO A 140 8.36 1.27 8.10
N LYS A 141 8.72 2.55 8.07
CA LYS A 141 7.74 3.64 7.94
C LYS A 141 7.33 3.78 6.48
N ALA A 142 6.05 4.07 6.25
CA ALA A 142 5.57 4.41 4.91
C ALA A 142 6.28 5.67 4.42
N LYS A 143 6.90 5.60 3.24
CA LYS A 143 7.55 6.72 2.58
C LYS A 143 7.26 6.68 1.09
N THR A 144 7.16 7.85 0.48
CA THR A 144 7.18 7.97 -0.98
C THR A 144 8.63 7.86 -1.44
N HIS A 145 8.95 6.76 -2.11
CA HIS A 145 10.25 6.47 -2.71
C HIS A 145 10.34 6.97 -4.15
N VAL A 146 9.23 6.97 -4.88
CA VAL A 146 9.19 7.40 -6.29
C VAL A 146 8.18 8.52 -6.44
N ARG A 147 8.67 9.69 -6.85
CA ARG A 147 7.82 10.84 -7.18
C ARG A 147 7.58 10.89 -8.68
N ILE A 148 6.44 10.37 -9.09
CA ILE A 148 6.14 10.13 -10.52
C ILE A 148 6.13 11.42 -11.34
N PHE A 149 5.68 12.53 -10.76
CA PHE A 149 5.51 13.79 -11.46
C PHE A 149 6.76 14.68 -11.43
N ASP A 150 7.67 14.45 -10.48
CA ASP A 150 8.92 15.23 -10.34
C ASP A 150 10.02 14.71 -11.28
N LEU A 151 9.89 13.49 -11.81
CA LEU A 151 10.89 12.82 -12.67
C LEU A 151 10.87 13.30 -14.14
N GLY A 152 10.39 14.52 -14.42
CA GLY A 152 10.43 15.12 -15.76
C GLY A 152 9.42 14.59 -16.79
N MET A 153 8.61 13.59 -16.45
CA MET A 153 7.62 13.01 -17.39
C MET A 153 6.24 13.68 -17.37
N GLY A 154 6.11 14.83 -16.70
CA GLY A 154 4.85 15.54 -16.50
C GLY A 154 4.57 16.68 -17.48
N SER A 155 5.58 17.15 -18.24
CA SER A 155 5.42 18.29 -19.15
C SER A 155 5.34 17.90 -20.62
N SER A 156 5.74 16.68 -21.01
CA SER A 156 5.91 16.30 -22.42
C SER A 156 4.73 15.55 -23.04
N TYR A 157 3.63 15.32 -22.31
CA TYR A 157 2.45 14.58 -22.81
C TYR A 157 1.18 15.45 -22.87
N ALA A 158 1.32 16.76 -22.70
CA ALA A 158 0.24 17.74 -22.74
C ALA A 158 0.52 18.86 -23.76
N MET A 159 1.20 18.52 -24.87
CA MET A 159 1.19 19.28 -26.12
C MET A 159 0.50 18.45 -27.19
#